data_AF-A0A5C8K9Y7-F1
#
_entry.id   AF-A0A5C8K9Y7-F1
#
_cell.length_a   1.000
_cell.length_b   1.000
_cell.length_c   1.000
_cell.angle_alpha   90.00
_cell.angle_beta   90.00
_cell.angle_gamma   90.00
#
_symmetry.space_group_name_H-M   'P 1'
#
loop_
_entity.id
_entity.type
_entity.pdbx_description
1 polymer ?
#
loop_
_entity_poly.entity_id
_entity_poly.type
_entity_poly.pdbx_seq_one_letter_code
_entity_poly.pdbx_strand_id
1 'polypeptide(L)' 'MGVTRLKRKDRRNKARANNRVSRIKQLLLTPVIKNVDMDELRVKFGEEPKNKVAATEETAAE' A
#
# COMPACT_ATOMS: atom_id res chain seq x y z
N MET A 1 23.83 -37.07 -9.97
CA MET A 1 23.92 -35.58 -9.90
C MET A 1 22.84 -34.80 -10.69
N GLY A 2 21.84 -35.45 -11.31
CA GLY A 2 20.76 -34.73 -12.02
C GLY A 2 19.72 -34.11 -11.08
N VAL A 3 19.27 -34.89 -10.09
CA VAL A 3 18.25 -34.49 -9.11
C VAL A 3 18.69 -33.32 -8.22
N THR A 4 19.96 -33.29 -7.80
CA THR A 4 20.52 -32.20 -6.98
C THR A 4 20.64 -30.89 -7.76
N ARG A 5 21.03 -30.95 -9.04
CA ARG A 5 21.05 -29.79 -9.94
C ARG A 5 19.65 -29.23 -10.20
N LEU A 6 18.66 -30.11 -10.38
CA LEU A 6 17.24 -29.72 -10.53
C LEU A 6 16.73 -28.98 -9.29
N LYS A 7 16.91 -29.56 -8.09
CA LYS A 7 16.56 -28.90 -6.81
C LYS A 7 17.24 -27.54 -6.63
N ARG A 8 18.49 -27.39 -7.08
CA ARG A 8 19.22 -26.10 -7.03
C ARG A 8 18.65 -25.09 -8.04
N LYS A 9 18.18 -25.52 -9.21
CA LYS A 9 17.48 -24.66 -10.18
C LYS A 9 16.13 -24.20 -9.61
N ASP A 10 15.36 -25.10 -9.02
CA ASP A 10 14.05 -24.79 -8.44
C ASP A 10 14.15 -23.79 -7.30
N ARG A 11 15.12 -23.99 -6.39
CA ARG A 11 15.38 -23.04 -5.29
C ARG A 11 15.73 -21.64 -5.80
N ARG A 12 16.55 -21.54 -6.85
CA ARG A 12 16.88 -20.25 -7.48
C ARG A 12 15.66 -19.59 -8.13
N ASN A 13 14.80 -20.38 -8.78
CA ASN A 13 13.57 -19.87 -9.40
C ASN A 13 12.58 -19.35 -8.35
N LYS A 14 12.38 -20.09 -7.26
CA LYS A 14 11.54 -19.66 -6.12
C LYS A 14 12.06 -18.35 -5.51
N ALA A 15 13.36 -18.25 -5.26
CA ALA A 15 13.97 -17.03 -4.75
C ALA A 15 13.76 -15.82 -5.69
N ARG A 16 13.96 -16.01 -7.00
CA ARG A 16 13.70 -14.96 -8.00
C ARG A 16 12.23 -14.51 -8.02
N ALA A 17 11.28 -15.45 -7.93
CA ALA A 17 9.86 -15.13 -7.87
C ALA A 17 9.52 -14.32 -6.60
N ASN A 18 9.98 -14.77 -5.44
CA ASN A 18 9.76 -14.07 -4.17
C ASN A 18 10.35 -12.65 -4.16
N ASN A 19 11.54 -12.46 -4.76
CA ASN A 19 12.17 -11.15 -4.89
C ASN A 19 11.35 -10.19 -5.77
N ARG A 20 10.75 -10.69 -6.86
CA ARG A 20 9.86 -9.89 -7.73
C ARG A 20 8.59 -9.47 -6.98
N VAL A 21 7.95 -10.42 -6.29
CA VAL A 21 6.76 -10.14 -5.47
C VAL A 21 7.07 -9.12 -4.38
N SER A 22 8.22 -9.25 -3.70
CA SER A 22 8.63 -8.30 -2.66
C SER A 22 8.87 -6.90 -3.23
N ARG A 23 9.47 -6.81 -4.42
CA ARG A 23 9.65 -5.52 -5.11
C ARG A 23 8.32 -4.87 -5.46
N ILE A 24 7.36 -5.64 -5.98
CA ILE A 24 6.02 -5.14 -6.29
C ILE A 24 5.34 -4.63 -5.01
N LYS A 25 5.41 -5.37 -3.90
CA LYS A 25 4.86 -4.93 -2.62
C LYS A 25 5.52 -3.65 -2.09
N GLN A 26 6.82 -3.48 -2.28
CA GLN A 26 7.52 -2.24 -1.92
C GLN A 26 7.06 -1.06 -2.77
N LEU A 27 6.87 -1.26 -4.08
CA LEU A 27 6.40 -0.20 -4.99
C LEU A 27 4.94 0.20 -4.75
N LEU A 28 4.10 -0.76 -4.40
CA LEU A 28 2.68 -0.54 -4.09
C LEU A 28 2.43 -0.19 -2.62
N LEU A 29 3.48 -0.03 -1.82
CA LEU A 29 3.33 0.30 -0.41
C LEU A 29 2.81 1.72 -0.29
N THR A 30 1.55 1.88 0.12
CA THR A 30 1.02 3.17 0.57
C THR A 30 1.37 3.34 2.05
N PRO A 31 2.33 4.23 2.40
CA PRO A 31 2.70 4.42 3.79
C PRO A 31 1.53 5.06 4.56
N VAL A 32 1.15 4.46 5.67
CA VAL A 32 0.22 5.08 6.63
C VAL A 32 1.01 6.15 7.38
N ILE A 33 0.83 7.41 7.00
CA ILE A 33 1.50 8.53 7.64
C ILE A 33 0.71 8.89 8.91
N LYS A 34 1.23 8.54 10.08
CA LYS A 34 0.52 8.64 11.36
C LYS A 34 0.37 10.06 11.91
N ASN A 35 1.23 10.99 11.50
CA ASN A 35 1.31 12.35 12.07
C ASN A 35 1.22 13.43 10.97
N VAL A 36 0.20 13.37 10.12
CA VAL A 36 -0.03 14.42 9.11
C VAL A 36 -1.02 15.43 9.65
N ASP A 37 -0.58 16.69 9.78
CA ASP A 37 -1.50 17.81 9.97
C ASP A 37 -2.18 18.11 8.63
N MET A 38 -3.45 17.70 8.53
CA MET A 38 -4.23 17.82 7.31
C MET A 38 -4.60 19.28 7.01
N ASP A 39 -4.57 20.17 8.00
CA ASP A 39 -4.95 21.57 7.84
C ASP A 39 -3.80 22.38 7.22
N GLU A 40 -2.56 22.14 7.66
CA GLU A 40 -1.38 22.69 6.99
C GLU A 40 -1.25 22.20 5.54
N LEU A 41 -1.57 20.94 5.27
CA LEU A 41 -1.55 20.40 3.91
C LEU A 41 -2.62 21.03 3.02
N ARG A 42 -3.85 21.23 3.52
CA ARG A 42 -4.91 21.91 2.75
C ARG A 42 -4.53 23.34 2.41
N VAL A 43 -3.87 24.06 3.33
CA VAL A 43 -3.36 25.42 3.07
C VAL A 43 -2.26 25.41 2.00
N LYS A 44 -1.33 24.45 2.04
CA LYS A 44 -0.22 24.38 1.08
C LYS A 44 -0.65 23.92 -0.32
N PHE A 45 -1.67 23.06 -0.42
CA PHE A 45 -2.09 22.43 -1.67
C PHE A 45 -3.41 22.97 -2.24
N GLY A 46 -4.11 23.86 -1.54
CA GLY A 46 -5.30 24.56 -2.05
C GLY A 46 -6.51 23.67 -2.31
N GLU A 47 -6.54 22.45 -1.75
CA GLU A 47 -7.67 21.53 -1.91
C GLU A 47 -8.77 21.86 -0.88
N GLU A 48 -9.91 22.35 -1.37
CA GLU A 48 -11.11 22.50 -0.54
C GLU A 48 -11.61 21.12 -0.05
N PRO A 49 -12.10 21.03 1.20
CA PRO A 49 -12.41 19.76 1.84
C PRO A 49 -13.60 19.05 1.17
N LYS A 50 -13.33 17.97 0.44
CA LYS A 50 -14.36 17.06 -0.14
C LYS A 50 -15.03 16.12 0.87
N ASN A 51 -14.68 16.20 2.16
CA ASN A 51 -15.30 15.39 3.21
C ASN A 51 -16.51 16.11 3.84
N LYS A 52 -17.63 16.15 3.13
CA LYS A 52 -18.95 16.53 3.68
C LYS A 52 -20.06 15.52 3.38
N VAL A 53 -19.74 14.27 3.03
CA VAL A 53 -20.78 13.26 2.75
C VAL A 53 -21.02 12.27 3.89
N ALA A 54 -20.12 12.18 4.88
CA ALA A 54 -20.28 11.22 5.98
C ALA A 54 -21.01 11.74 7.23
N ALA A 55 -21.41 13.02 7.28
CA ALA A 55 -22.05 13.62 8.47
C ALA A 55 -23.57 13.79 8.36
N THR A 56 -24.20 13.45 7.23
CA THR A 56 -25.65 13.60 7.03
C THR A 56 -26.47 12.34 7.27
N GLU A 57 -25.85 11.18 7.52
CA GLU A 57 -26.60 9.93 7.76
C GLU A 57 -26.89 9.64 9.24
N GLU A 58 -26.22 10.29 10.20
CA GLU A 58 -26.47 10.06 11.64
C GLU A 58 -27.56 10.98 12.24
N THR A 59 -28.04 12.00 11.53
CA THR A 59 -29.10 12.91 12.03
C THR A 59 -30.49 12.66 11.41
N ALA A 60 -30.68 11.58 10.65
CA ALA A 60 -31.96 11.21 10.02
C ALA A 60 -32.63 9.99 10.67
N ALA A 61 -32.08 9.47 11.77
CA ALA A 61 -32.59 8.31 12.51
C ALA A 61 -32.94 8.62 13.98
N GLU A 62 -33.33 9.87 14.27
CA GLU A 62 -34.05 10.25 15.50
C GLU A 62 -35.47 10.71 15.17
#